data_AF-S8DNW8-F1
#
_entry.id   AF-S8DNW8-F1
#
_cell.length_a   1.000
_cell.length_b   1.000
_cell.length_c   1.000
_cell.angle_alpha   90.00
_cell.angle_beta   90.00
_cell.angle_gamma   90.00
#
_symmetry.space_group_name_H-M   'P 1'
#
loop_
_entity.id
_entity.type
_entity.pdbx_description
1 polymer ?
#
loop_
_entity_poly.entity_id
_entity_poly.type
_entity_poly.pdbx_seq_one_letter_code
_entity_poly.pdbx_strand_id
1 'polypeptide(L)'
;MMNIARHEKSEGLELLSVGKLYTGPWYKKYWSSARGKEDRFPYPVGYKSLRTQNGVTYTMEILEGLNGPLFTISSGDGKTCSGNTPDIALESFQ
;
A
#
# COMPACT_ATOMS: atom_id res chain seq x y z
N MET A 1 10.93 -0.09 -42.04
CA MET A 1 9.87 -0.54 -41.12
C MET A 1 10.26 -0.05 -39.72
N MET A 2 9.50 0.89 -39.15
CA MET A 2 9.72 1.32 -37.77
C MET A 2 9.12 0.27 -36.84
N ASN A 3 9.95 -0.40 -36.04
CA ASN A 3 9.49 -1.21 -34.93
C ASN A 3 8.88 -0.26 -33.90
N ILE A 4 7.56 -0.16 -33.89
CA ILE A 4 6.83 0.37 -32.75
C ILE A 4 7.01 -0.70 -31.67
N ALA A 5 8.03 -0.54 -30.82
CA ALA A 5 8.10 -1.28 -29.58
C ALA A 5 6.78 -1.02 -28.87
N ARG A 6 5.91 -2.03 -28.82
CA ARG A 6 4.75 -1.98 -27.92
C ARG A 6 5.36 -1.70 -26.57
N HIS A 7 5.05 -0.54 -26.01
CA HIS A 7 5.38 -0.25 -24.63
C HIS A 7 4.56 -1.27 -23.84
N GLU A 8 5.11 -2.45 -23.60
CA GLU A 8 4.65 -3.31 -22.53
C GLU A 8 4.63 -2.39 -21.33
N LYS A 9 3.43 -2.13 -20.82
CA LYS A 9 3.23 -1.25 -19.67
C LYS A 9 3.93 -1.99 -18.54
N SER A 10 5.20 -1.64 -18.29
CA SER A 10 6.10 -2.45 -17.49
C SER A 10 5.45 -2.64 -16.13
N GLU A 11 5.28 -3.89 -15.72
CA GLU A 11 4.98 -4.25 -14.34
C GLU A 11 5.89 -3.41 -13.44
N GLY A 12 5.29 -2.59 -12.59
CA GLY A 12 6.01 -1.47 -11.98
C GLY A 12 5.50 -1.15 -10.60
N LEU A 13 6.41 -0.80 -9.70
CA LEU A 13 6.11 -0.23 -8.40
C LEU A 13 6.76 1.15 -8.33
N GLU A 14 5.95 2.18 -8.15
CA GLU A 14 6.39 3.56 -7.98
C GLU A 14 6.05 4.03 -6.57
N LEU A 15 7.03 4.58 -5.86
CA LEU A 15 6.83 5.15 -4.53
C LEU A 15 6.55 6.65 -4.68
N LEU A 16 5.34 7.08 -4.28
CA LEU A 16 4.93 8.49 -4.33
C LEU A 16 5.20 9.22 -3.01
N SER A 17 5.09 8.51 -1.88
CA SER A 17 5.34 9.05 -0.54
C SER A 17 5.76 7.95 0.40
N VAL A 18 6.81 8.21 1.18
CA VAL A 18 7.26 7.32 2.27
C VAL A 18 6.38 7.42 3.53
N GLY A 19 5.53 8.45 3.63
CA GLY A 19 4.73 8.71 4.83
C GLY A 19 5.54 9.13 6.05
N LYS A 20 4.94 9.00 7.23
CA LYS A 20 5.54 9.35 8.52
C LYS A 20 5.29 8.26 9.55
N LEU A 21 6.28 8.01 10.41
CA LEU A 21 6.11 7.10 11.53
C LEU A 21 5.07 7.64 12.51
N TYR A 22 4.17 6.77 12.93
CA TYR A 22 3.17 7.12 13.92
C TYR A 22 3.77 7.07 15.34
N THR A 23 3.64 8.16 16.08
CA THR A 23 4.18 8.32 17.44
C THR A 23 3.10 8.53 18.50
N GLY A 24 1.82 8.40 18.14
CA GLY A 24 0.70 8.58 19.05
C GLY A 24 0.40 7.38 19.96
N PRO A 25 -0.71 7.42 20.72
CA PRO A 25 -1.18 6.30 21.51
C PRO A 25 -1.30 5.04 20.65
N TRP A 26 -0.95 3.88 21.19
CA TRP A 26 -0.98 2.61 20.46
C TRP A 26 0.00 2.50 19.29
N TYR A 27 1.09 3.29 19.27
CA TYR A 27 2.11 3.25 18.22
C TYR A 27 2.55 1.84 17.80
N LYS A 28 2.61 0.89 18.73
CA LYS A 28 2.97 -0.51 18.47
C LYS A 28 2.07 -1.21 17.44
N LYS A 29 0.84 -0.73 17.22
CA LYS A 29 -0.07 -1.24 16.18
C LYS A 29 0.32 -0.81 14.77
N TYR A 30 1.13 0.25 14.63
CA TYR A 30 1.69 0.72 13.37
C TYR A 30 3.02 0.03 13.02
N TRP A 31 3.20 -1.19 13.50
CA TRP A 31 4.36 -2.03 13.22
C TRP A 31 3.87 -3.43 12.90
N SER A 32 4.60 -4.14 12.04
CA SER A 32 4.27 -5.51 11.63
C SER A 32 4.15 -6.53 12.77
N SER A 33 4.69 -6.21 13.95
CA SER A 33 4.47 -6.98 15.17
C SER A 33 4.37 -6.08 16.42
N ALA A 34 3.44 -6.42 17.31
CA ALA A 34 3.34 -5.78 18.63
C ALA A 34 4.41 -6.28 19.63
N ARG A 35 5.04 -7.44 19.37
CA ARG A 35 5.97 -8.12 20.29
C ARG A 35 7.36 -8.34 19.67
N GLY A 36 8.38 -7.84 20.37
CA GLY A 36 9.68 -8.49 20.64
C GLY A 36 10.63 -8.97 19.54
N LYS A 37 10.32 -8.92 18.25
CA LYS A 37 11.33 -9.20 17.21
C LYS A 37 12.08 -7.92 16.82
N GLU A 38 13.38 -8.01 16.59
CA GLU A 38 14.21 -6.91 16.07
C GLU A 38 13.76 -6.51 14.65
N ASP A 39 13.31 -7.48 13.85
CA ASP A 39 12.80 -7.27 12.49
C ASP A 39 11.33 -6.85 12.47
N ARG A 40 11.04 -5.64 12.96
CA ARG A 40 9.72 -5.03 12.79
C ARG A 40 9.78 -3.93 11.77
N PHE A 41 8.83 -3.97 10.85
CA PHE A 41 8.68 -2.95 9.83
C PHE A 41 7.58 -1.98 10.25
N PRO A 42 7.83 -0.66 10.19
CA PRO A 42 6.80 0.32 10.47
C PRO A 42 5.78 0.35 9.33
N TYR A 43 4.58 0.82 9.66
CA TYR A 43 3.51 1.18 8.73
C TYR A 43 3.35 2.70 8.74
N PRO A 44 4.08 3.44 7.89
CA PRO A 44 4.07 4.89 7.92
C PRO A 44 2.74 5.46 7.43
N VAL A 45 2.14 6.33 8.21
CA VAL A 45 0.90 7.04 7.82
C VAL A 45 1.22 8.02 6.70
N GLY A 46 0.41 8.03 5.65
CA GLY A 46 0.62 8.79 4.43
C GLY A 46 1.60 8.13 3.44
N TYR A 47 1.98 6.87 3.68
CA TYR A 47 2.64 6.07 2.64
C TYR A 47 1.73 5.99 1.41
N LYS A 48 2.30 6.15 0.23
CA LYS A 48 1.58 6.07 -1.04
C LYS A 48 2.46 5.49 -2.13
N SER A 49 1.95 4.48 -2.84
CA SER A 49 2.61 3.91 -4.00
C SER A 49 1.63 3.57 -5.12
N LEU A 50 2.14 3.49 -6.35
CA LEU A 50 1.42 2.95 -7.49
C LEU A 50 2.00 1.59 -7.86
N ARG A 51 1.13 0.60 -8.04
CA ARG A 51 1.49 -0.71 -8.62
C ARG A 51 0.80 -0.83 -9.97
N THR A 52 1.55 -1.05 -11.04
CA THR A 52 0.96 -1.48 -12.32
C THR A 52 1.10 -2.98 -12.44
N GLN A 53 -0.03 -3.67 -12.60
CA GLN A 53 -0.08 -5.11 -12.85
C GLN A 53 -1.15 -5.45 -13.90
N ASN A 54 -0.78 -6.25 -14.90
CA ASN A 54 -1.61 -6.66 -16.03
C ASN A 54 -2.28 -5.46 -16.74
N GLY A 55 -1.54 -4.35 -16.85
CA GLY A 55 -2.05 -3.13 -17.46
C GLY A 55 -2.91 -2.24 -16.55
N VAL A 56 -3.34 -2.73 -15.39
CA VAL A 56 -4.12 -1.98 -14.40
C VAL A 56 -3.20 -1.31 -13.39
N THR A 57 -3.45 -0.04 -13.07
CA THR A 57 -2.70 0.70 -12.06
C THR A 57 -3.52 0.80 -10.78
N TYR A 58 -2.91 0.41 -9.67
CA TYR A 58 -3.47 0.44 -8.33
C TYR A 58 -2.71 1.45 -7.48
N THR A 59 -3.45 2.30 -6.79
CA THR A 59 -2.93 3.15 -5.73
C THR A 59 -3.04 2.40 -4.41
N MET A 60 -1.94 2.34 -3.67
CA MET A 60 -1.88 1.73 -2.34
C MET A 60 -1.52 2.82 -1.34
N GLU A 61 -2.30 2.96 -0.26
CA GLU A 61 -2.06 3.95 0.79
C GLU A 61 -2.13 3.32 2.18
N ILE A 62 -1.40 3.93 3.13
CA ILE A 62 -1.55 3.66 4.56
C ILE A 62 -2.07 4.94 5.22
N LEU A 63 -3.29 4.89 5.73
CA LEU A 63 -3.96 5.99 6.42
C LEU A 63 -3.95 5.74 7.93
N GLU A 64 -4.14 6.81 8.70
CA GLU A 64 -4.47 6.67 10.12
C GLU A 64 -5.92 6.17 10.25
N GLY A 65 -6.10 5.02 10.90
CA GLY A 65 -7.41 4.44 11.17
C GLY A 65 -7.76 4.52 12.65
N LEU A 66 -9.05 4.28 12.98
CA LEU A 66 -9.58 4.39 14.33
C LEU A 66 -8.83 3.54 15.37
N ASN A 67 -8.32 2.38 14.96
CA ASN A 67 -7.73 1.37 15.84
C ASN A 67 -6.31 0.97 15.44
N GLY A 68 -5.64 1.71 14.57
CA GLY A 68 -4.37 1.33 13.94
C GLY A 68 -4.33 1.78 12.47
N PRO A 69 -3.33 1.34 11.69
CA PRO A 69 -3.25 1.70 10.28
C PRO A 69 -4.45 1.17 9.50
N LEU A 70 -4.88 1.94 8.51
CA LEU A 70 -5.84 1.52 7.50
C LEU A 70 -5.11 1.43 6.16
N PHE A 71 -5.02 0.22 5.63
CA PHE A 71 -4.46 -0.06 4.31
C PHE A 71 -5.58 0.08 3.28
N THR A 72 -5.33 0.81 2.20
CA THR A 72 -6.28 0.96 1.09
C THR A 72 -5.63 0.57 -0.22
N ILE A 73 -6.45 0.00 -1.11
CA ILE A 73 -6.07 -0.29 -2.50
C ILE A 73 -7.20 0.23 -3.38
N SER A 74 -6.86 1.09 -4.33
CA SER A 74 -7.78 1.68 -5.30
C SER A 74 -7.29 1.46 -6.72
N SER A 75 -8.08 0.88 -7.60
CA SER A 75 -7.78 0.80 -9.03
C SER A 75 -8.20 2.06 -9.77
N GLY A 76 -7.56 2.31 -10.91
CA GLY A 76 -7.88 3.45 -11.78
C GLY A 76 -9.32 3.49 -12.31
N ASP A 77 -10.07 2.39 -12.23
CA ASP A 77 -11.49 2.29 -12.60
C ASP A 77 -12.46 2.61 -11.43
N GLY A 78 -11.93 2.98 -10.25
CA GLY A 78 -12.71 3.41 -9.09
C GLY A 78 -13.04 2.31 -8.07
N LYS A 79 -12.73 1.03 -8.33
CA LYS A 79 -12.86 -0.01 -7.29
C LYS A 79 -11.87 0.29 -6.16
N THR A 80 -12.37 0.30 -4.93
CA THR A 80 -11.55 0.54 -3.74
C THR A 80 -11.88 -0.50 -2.68
N CYS A 81 -10.87 -0.95 -1.96
CA CYS A 81 -11.00 -1.82 -0.80
C CYS A 81 -10.07 -1.35 0.32
N SER A 82 -10.31 -1.84 1.53
CA SER A 82 -9.51 -1.47 2.69
C SER A 82 -9.48 -2.56 3.75
N GLY A 83 -8.40 -2.57 4.54
CA GLY A 83 -8.22 -3.50 5.66
C GLY A 83 -7.34 -2.91 6.74
N ASN A 84 -7.39 -3.48 7.94
CA ASN A 84 -6.49 -3.12 9.06
C ASN A 84 -5.14 -3.84 8.99
N THR A 85 -4.96 -4.75 8.02
CA THR A 85 -3.68 -5.36 7.63
C THR A 85 -3.52 -5.30 6.11
N PRO A 86 -2.28 -5.40 5.59
CA PRO A 86 -2.05 -5.47 4.15
C PRO A 86 -2.79 -6.64 3.48
N ASP A 87 -2.77 -7.82 4.10
CA ASP A 87 -3.39 -9.03 3.55
C ASP A 87 -4.91 -8.90 3.44
N ILE A 88 -5.58 -8.35 4.45
CA ILE A 88 -7.03 -8.15 4.44
C ILE A 88 -7.45 -7.17 3.35
N ALA A 89 -6.67 -6.08 3.16
CA ALA A 89 -6.93 -5.14 2.08
C ALA A 89 -6.79 -5.82 0.72
N LEU A 90 -5.77 -6.65 0.53
CA LEU A 90 -5.56 -7.38 -0.73
C LEU A 90 -6.65 -8.43 -0.99
N GLU A 91 -7.02 -9.23 0.01
CA GLU A 91 -8.10 -10.22 -0.09
C GLU A 91 -9.43 -9.57 -0.46
N SER A 92 -9.72 -8.39 0.11
CA SER A 92 -10.94 -7.62 -0.21
C SER A 92 -10.96 -7.06 -1.63
N PHE A 93 -9.83 -7.11 -2.33
CA PHE A 93 -9.69 -6.63 -3.71
C PHE A 93 -9.88 -7.73 -4.76
N GLN A 94 -9.69 -9.00 -4.40
CA GLN A 94 -9.88 -10.16 -5.29
C GLN A 94 -11.37 -10.36 -5.64
#